data_AF-A0A182SU60-F1
#
_entry.id   AF-A0A182SU60-F1
#
_cell.length_a   1.000
_cell.length_b   1.000
_cell.length_c   1.000
_cell.angle_alpha   90.00
_cell.angle_beta   90.00
_cell.angle_gamma   90.00
#
_symmetry.space_group_name_H-M   'P 1'
#
loop_
_entity.id
_entity.type
_entity.pdbx_description
1 polymer ?
#
loop_
_entity_poly.entity_id
_entity_poly.type
_entity_poly.pdbx_seq_one_letter_code
_entity_poly.pdbx_strand_id
1 'polypeptide(L)'
;MQIKRQANSNTTLYFNKELLTLLANATIEMRLIDNATESTIIQSSSIGQPCRQLVMEMFRVFRTIGQAELQGCAAYATEELRYWTTQRFFSYANILHREATELTHRVGFILEQYSKITQMDNILDTLSDEYYRFNSLNNSLQEVLNRELERFAPMDHPLRVALSDCLNTTVTYHQLDMEYVLSYVDSACMNVN
;
A
#
# COMPACT_ATOMS: atom_id res chain seq x y z
N MET A 1 10.84 -2.45 22.64
CA MET A 1 10.40 -1.63 21.48
C MET A 1 11.18 -1.87 20.19
N GLN A 2 12.51 -2.03 20.23
CA GLN A 2 13.31 -2.24 19.00
C GLN A 2 12.84 -3.45 18.17
N ILE A 3 12.56 -4.58 18.82
CA ILE A 3 12.02 -5.79 18.18
C ILE A 3 10.72 -5.49 17.41
N LYS A 4 9.78 -4.74 18.01
CA LYS A 4 8.51 -4.38 17.35
C LYS A 4 8.71 -3.45 16.17
N ARG A 5 9.67 -2.51 16.25
CA ARG A 5 10.02 -1.65 15.10
C ARG A 5 10.57 -2.48 13.94
N GLN A 6 11.44 -3.45 14.22
CA GLN A 6 11.96 -4.36 13.21
C GLN A 6 10.84 -5.22 12.60
N ALA A 7 9.96 -5.77 13.43
CA ALA A 7 8.79 -6.51 12.97
C ALA A 7 7.91 -5.64 12.05
N ASN A 8 7.63 -4.39 12.43
CA ASN A 8 6.86 -3.47 11.59
C ASN A 8 7.50 -3.22 10.22
N SER A 9 8.82 -3.02 10.17
CA SER A 9 9.56 -2.88 8.92
C SER A 9 9.45 -4.13 8.05
N ASN A 10 9.55 -5.32 8.66
CA ASN A 10 9.44 -6.59 7.94
C ASN A 10 8.04 -6.83 7.38
N THR A 11 6.99 -6.62 8.18
CA THR A 11 5.59 -6.76 7.73
C THR A 11 5.29 -5.76 6.59
N THR A 12 5.78 -4.52 6.71
CA THR A 12 5.64 -3.51 5.66
C THR A 12 6.35 -3.92 4.37
N LEU A 13 7.58 -4.43 4.46
CA LEU A 13 8.34 -4.90 3.31
C LEU A 13 7.63 -6.06 2.61
N TYR A 14 7.10 -7.02 3.37
CA TYR A 14 6.37 -8.16 2.81
C TYR A 14 5.12 -7.69 2.07
N PHE A 15 4.32 -6.82 2.68
CA PHE A 15 3.12 -6.27 2.08
C PHE A 15 3.42 -5.47 0.80
N ASN A 16 4.50 -4.67 0.79
CA ASN A 16 4.92 -3.96 -0.43
C ASN A 16 5.28 -4.93 -1.58
N LYS A 17 5.95 -6.05 -1.28
CA LYS A 17 6.27 -7.07 -2.30
C LYS A 17 5.01 -7.73 -2.86
N GLU A 18 4.01 -7.94 -2.01
CA GLU A 18 2.72 -8.47 -2.43
C GLU A 18 2.01 -7.52 -3.42
N LEU A 19 1.92 -6.23 -3.09
CA LEU A 19 1.32 -5.23 -3.98
C LEU A 19 2.09 -5.09 -5.31
N LEU A 20 3.43 -5.16 -5.26
CA LEU A 20 4.27 -5.19 -6.47
C LEU A 20 4.00 -6.41 -7.33
N THR A 21 3.67 -7.55 -6.73
CA THR A 21 3.32 -8.77 -7.47
C THR A 21 2.00 -8.59 -8.22
N LEU A 22 1.00 -7.97 -7.60
CA LEU A 22 -0.26 -7.63 -8.27
C LEU A 22 -0.03 -6.71 -9.48
N LEU A 23 0.75 -5.64 -9.29
CA LEU A 23 1.12 -4.72 -10.37
C LEU A 23 1.88 -5.40 -11.51
N ALA A 24 2.82 -6.28 -11.17
CA ALA A 24 3.60 -7.03 -12.15
C ALA A 24 2.71 -7.95 -13.00
N ASN A 25 1.78 -8.67 -12.36
CA ASN A 25 0.86 -9.57 -13.06
C ASN A 25 -0.02 -8.81 -14.06
N ALA A 26 -0.65 -7.71 -13.63
CA ALA A 26 -1.46 -6.88 -14.52
C ALA A 26 -0.63 -6.27 -15.66
N THR A 27 0.61 -5.84 -15.38
CA THR A 27 1.53 -5.34 -16.41
C THR A 27 1.85 -6.41 -17.46
N ILE A 28 2.07 -7.64 -17.03
CA ILE A 28 2.34 -8.77 -17.94
C ILE A 28 1.11 -9.03 -18.80
N GLU A 29 -0.07 -9.07 -18.21
CA GLU A 29 -1.33 -9.31 -18.91
C GLU A 29 -1.62 -8.25 -19.98
N MET A 30 -1.49 -6.97 -19.63
CA MET A 30 -1.60 -5.87 -20.60
C MET A 30 -0.60 -5.99 -21.75
N ARG A 31 0.65 -6.41 -21.47
CA ARG A 31 1.66 -6.62 -22.52
C ARG A 31 1.32 -7.79 -23.44
N LEU A 32 0.72 -8.85 -22.91
CA LEU A 32 0.26 -9.98 -23.73
C LEU A 32 -0.86 -9.54 -24.66
N ILE A 33 -1.82 -8.75 -24.15
CA ILE A 33 -2.89 -8.13 -24.93
C ILE A 33 -2.31 -7.21 -26.03
N ASP A 34 -1.37 -6.33 -25.68
CA ASP A 34 -0.69 -5.43 -26.63
C ASP A 34 -0.03 -6.22 -27.76
N ASN A 35 0.77 -7.24 -27.42
CA ASN A 35 1.53 -8.02 -28.39
C ASN A 35 0.61 -8.81 -29.32
N ALA A 36 -0.46 -9.40 -28.79
CA ALA A 36 -1.45 -10.13 -29.59
C ALA A 36 -2.16 -9.19 -30.57
N THR A 37 -2.54 -8.00 -30.10
CA THR A 37 -3.24 -6.98 -30.90
C THR A 37 -2.35 -6.46 -32.02
N GLU A 38 -1.12 -6.02 -31.70
CA GLU A 38 -0.16 -5.53 -32.68
C GLU A 38 0.18 -6.59 -33.74
N SER A 39 0.41 -7.84 -33.30
CA SER A 39 0.66 -8.95 -34.22
C SER A 39 -0.51 -9.16 -35.18
N THR A 40 -1.74 -9.11 -34.68
CA THR A 40 -2.96 -9.28 -35.50
C THR A 40 -3.08 -8.18 -36.55
N ILE A 41 -2.83 -6.92 -36.19
CA ILE A 41 -2.88 -5.79 -37.13
C ILE A 41 -1.81 -5.92 -38.22
N ILE A 42 -0.57 -6.26 -37.84
CA ILE A 42 0.57 -6.36 -38.78
C ILE A 42 0.40 -7.53 -39.75
N GLN A 43 -0.09 -8.67 -39.26
CA GLN A 43 -0.20 -9.90 -40.05
C GLN A 43 -1.48 -9.96 -40.87
N SER A 44 -2.45 -9.08 -40.62
CA SER A 44 -3.72 -9.07 -41.33
C SER A 44 -3.54 -8.78 -42.83
N SER A 45 -3.92 -9.75 -43.66
CA SER A 45 -3.98 -9.62 -45.11
C SER A 45 -5.29 -9.01 -45.60
N SER A 46 -6.29 -8.84 -44.72
CA SER A 46 -7.61 -8.30 -45.08
C SER A 46 -7.62 -6.77 -45.25
N ILE A 47 -6.57 -6.07 -44.79
CA ILE A 47 -6.48 -4.61 -44.81
C ILE A 47 -5.29 -4.11 -45.62
N GLY A 48 -5.51 -3.02 -46.37
CA GLY A 48 -4.45 -2.28 -47.07
C GLY A 48 -3.64 -1.37 -46.16
N GLN A 49 -2.56 -0.79 -46.70
CA GLN A 49 -1.65 0.09 -45.94
C GLN A 49 -2.32 1.30 -45.27
N PRO A 50 -3.26 2.03 -45.91
CA PRO A 50 -3.90 3.18 -45.26
C PRO A 50 -4.71 2.78 -44.01
N CYS A 51 -5.53 1.73 -44.11
CA CYS A 51 -6.28 1.19 -42.97
C CYS A 51 -5.35 0.68 -41.88
N ARG A 52 -4.28 -0.05 -42.26
CA ARG A 52 -3.28 -0.53 -41.30
C ARG A 52 -2.61 0.60 -40.52
N GLN A 53 -2.26 1.69 -41.18
CA GLN A 53 -1.66 2.85 -40.51
C GLN A 53 -2.64 3.46 -39.49
N LEU A 54 -3.90 3.67 -39.89
CA LEU A 54 -4.94 4.19 -39.01
C LEU A 54 -5.15 3.31 -37.77
N VAL A 55 -5.30 1.99 -37.96
CA VAL A 55 -5.51 1.05 -36.86
C VAL A 55 -4.29 1.00 -35.94
N MET A 56 -3.07 1.06 -36.49
CA MET A 56 -1.85 1.15 -35.68
C MET A 56 -1.74 2.45 -34.89
N GLU A 57 -2.24 3.57 -35.42
CA GLU A 57 -2.33 4.83 -34.69
C GLU A 57 -3.34 4.72 -33.54
N MET A 58 -4.53 4.16 -33.78
CA MET A 58 -5.52 3.90 -32.73
C MET A 58 -4.96 2.97 -31.64
N PHE A 59 -4.33 1.86 -32.02
CA PHE A 59 -3.65 0.95 -31.11
C PHE A 59 -2.68 1.69 -30.17
N ARG A 60 -1.83 2.57 -30.71
CA ARG A 60 -0.88 3.35 -29.90
C ARG A 60 -1.56 4.30 -28.93
N VAL A 61 -2.68 4.91 -29.32
CA VAL A 61 -3.47 5.79 -28.46
C VAL A 61 -4.05 5.00 -27.29
N PHE A 62 -4.81 3.94 -27.55
CA PHE A 62 -5.43 3.13 -26.50
C PHE A 62 -4.39 2.45 -25.61
N ARG A 63 -3.27 2.00 -26.19
CA ARG A 63 -2.15 1.48 -25.40
C ARG A 63 -1.59 2.51 -24.40
N THR A 64 -1.49 3.77 -24.83
CA THR A 64 -1.02 4.85 -23.96
C THR A 64 -2.03 5.13 -22.83
N ILE A 65 -3.34 5.08 -23.15
CA ILE A 65 -4.41 5.25 -22.16
C ILE A 65 -4.35 4.14 -21.11
N GLY A 66 -4.34 2.87 -21.51
CA GLY A 66 -4.26 1.75 -20.57
C GLY A 66 -3.01 1.79 -19.69
N GLN A 67 -1.86 2.20 -20.25
CA GLN A 67 -0.64 2.42 -19.46
C GLN A 67 -0.80 3.53 -18.42
N ALA A 68 -1.49 4.62 -18.76
CA ALA A 68 -1.77 5.70 -17.83
C ALA A 68 -2.74 5.26 -16.72
N GLU A 69 -3.75 4.45 -17.04
CA GLU A 69 -4.67 3.89 -16.05
C GLU A 69 -3.95 2.95 -15.07
N LEU A 70 -3.08 2.07 -15.57
CA LEU A 70 -2.24 1.20 -14.75
C LEU A 70 -1.36 2.01 -13.79
N GLN A 71 -0.74 3.09 -14.29
CA GLN A 71 0.03 4.02 -13.46
C GLN A 71 -0.85 4.73 -12.42
N GLY A 72 -2.09 5.07 -12.79
CA GLY A 72 -3.09 5.64 -11.88
C GLY A 72 -3.39 4.72 -10.70
N CYS A 73 -3.63 3.42 -10.95
CA CYS A 73 -3.82 2.44 -9.89
C CYS A 73 -2.62 2.37 -8.94
N ALA A 74 -1.39 2.36 -9.48
CA ALA A 74 -0.17 2.33 -8.69
C ALA A 74 0.04 3.60 -7.85
N ALA A 75 -0.27 4.77 -8.42
CA ALA A 75 -0.16 6.06 -7.74
C ALA A 75 -1.14 6.14 -6.55
N TYR A 76 -2.40 5.75 -6.77
CA TYR A 76 -3.41 5.71 -5.72
C TYR A 76 -3.01 4.77 -4.57
N ALA A 77 -2.57 3.55 -4.90
CA ALA A 77 -2.12 2.60 -3.87
C ALA A 77 -0.90 3.11 -3.09
N THR A 78 0.00 3.86 -3.73
CA THR A 78 1.16 4.48 -3.08
C THR A 78 0.76 5.56 -2.08
N GLU A 79 -0.24 6.38 -2.41
CA GLU A 79 -0.76 7.41 -1.51
C GLU A 79 -1.36 6.77 -0.24
N GLU A 80 -2.21 5.75 -0.43
CA GLU A 80 -2.81 5.00 0.66
C GLU A 80 -1.74 4.30 1.52
N LEU A 81 -0.75 3.66 0.89
CA LEU A 81 0.36 2.99 1.58
C LEU A 81 1.04 3.90 2.59
N ARG A 82 1.17 5.20 2.31
CA ARG A 82 1.80 6.15 3.23
C ARG A 82 1.11 6.14 4.60
N TYR A 83 -0.22 6.18 4.63
CA TYR A 83 -0.98 6.12 5.88
C TYR A 83 -0.70 4.80 6.64
N TRP A 84 -0.77 3.68 5.92
CA TRP A 84 -0.63 2.34 6.49
C TRP A 84 0.79 2.00 6.96
N THR A 85 1.81 2.63 6.41
CA THR A 85 3.21 2.29 6.67
C THR A 85 3.94 3.29 7.56
N THR A 86 3.57 4.58 7.49
CA THR A 86 4.31 5.65 8.19
C THR A 86 3.58 6.22 9.39
N GLN A 87 2.26 6.07 9.49
CA GLN A 87 1.48 6.72 10.54
C GLN A 87 1.03 5.74 11.62
N ARG A 88 0.19 4.75 11.29
CA ARG A 88 -0.53 3.94 12.29
C ARG A 88 0.35 3.38 13.42
N PHE A 89 1.31 2.51 13.07
CA PHE A 89 2.21 1.90 14.06
C PHE A 89 3.04 2.94 14.82
N PHE A 90 3.54 3.95 14.11
CA PHE A 90 4.45 4.95 14.69
C PHE A 90 3.73 5.90 15.65
N SER A 91 2.45 6.22 15.43
CA SER A 91 1.67 7.02 16.37
C SER A 91 1.65 6.39 17.77
N TYR A 92 1.36 5.08 17.87
CA TYR A 92 1.37 4.38 19.16
C TYR A 92 2.78 4.14 19.70
N ALA A 93 3.74 3.81 18.83
CA ALA A 93 5.11 3.57 19.25
C ALA A 93 5.77 4.84 19.80
N ASN A 94 5.43 6.01 19.26
CA ASN A 94 5.94 7.30 19.70
C ASN A 94 5.28 7.75 21.01
N ILE A 95 3.98 7.51 21.19
CA ILE A 95 3.30 7.73 22.48
C ILE A 95 4.02 6.92 23.56
N LEU A 96 4.18 5.61 23.36
CA LEU A 96 4.84 4.77 24.37
C LEU A 96 6.28 5.20 24.66
N HIS A 97 7.02 5.60 23.62
CA HIS A 97 8.39 6.08 23.81
C HIS A 97 8.44 7.37 24.63
N ARG A 98 7.54 8.33 24.35
CA ARG A 98 7.43 9.56 25.12
C ARG A 98 7.09 9.28 26.58
N GLU A 99 6.09 8.44 26.83
CA GLU A 99 5.66 8.08 28.19
C GLU A 99 6.77 7.41 29.01
N ALA A 100 7.60 6.57 28.37
CA ALA A 100 8.76 5.96 29.03
C ALA A 100 9.83 7.00 29.39
N THR A 101 10.08 7.97 28.53
CA THR A 101 11.02 9.07 28.80
C THR A 101 10.50 9.96 29.93
N GLU A 102 9.22 10.33 29.91
CA GLU A 102 8.62 11.14 30.96
C GLU A 102 8.56 10.40 32.30
N LEU A 103 8.30 9.08 32.30
CA LEU A 103 8.38 8.27 33.51
C LEU A 103 9.76 8.37 34.16
N THR A 104 10.83 8.30 33.35
CA THR A 104 12.21 8.39 33.84
C THR A 104 12.44 9.73 34.54
N HIS A 105 11.92 10.83 33.97
CA HIS A 105 11.98 12.15 34.58
C HIS A 105 11.15 12.25 35.86
N ARG A 106 9.92 11.73 35.86
CA ARG A 106 9.04 11.73 37.06
C ARG A 106 9.66 10.94 38.21
N VAL A 107 10.20 9.75 37.94
CA VAL A 107 10.89 8.94 38.94
C VAL A 107 12.13 9.66 39.46
N GLY A 108 12.94 10.28 38.58
CA GLY A 108 14.08 11.09 38.99
C GLY A 108 13.68 12.22 39.93
N PHE A 109 12.64 12.96 39.58
CA PHE A 109 12.11 14.05 40.41
C PHE A 109 11.58 13.57 41.76
N ILE A 110 10.83 12.46 41.80
CA ILE A 110 10.37 11.85 43.05
C ILE A 110 11.56 11.50 43.95
N LEU A 111 12.65 10.97 43.39
CA LEU A 111 13.86 10.65 44.15
C LEU A 111 14.61 11.91 44.63
N GLU A 112 14.64 12.98 43.83
CA GLU A 112 15.30 14.25 44.17
C GLU A 112 14.56 15.07 45.23
N GLN A 113 13.23 15.12 45.18
CA GLN A 113 12.43 15.89 46.13
C GLN A 113 12.37 15.28 47.53
N TYR A 114 12.86 14.05 47.68
CA TYR A 114 12.66 13.28 48.89
C TYR A 114 13.78 13.45 49.92
N SER A 115 13.41 13.71 51.17
CA SER A 115 14.35 13.77 52.31
C SER A 115 14.27 12.49 53.15
N LYS A 116 15.36 11.72 53.17
CA LYS A 116 15.52 10.45 53.92
C LYS A 116 15.16 10.51 55.42
N ILE A 117 15.06 11.69 56.01
CA ILE A 117 14.91 11.87 57.46
C ILE A 117 13.44 11.99 57.90
N THR A 118 12.54 12.44 57.02
CA THR A 118 11.16 12.83 57.43
C THR A 118 10.04 12.13 56.69
N GLN A 119 10.33 11.53 55.55
CA GLN A 119 9.38 10.85 54.70
C GLN A 119 10.18 9.62 54.27
N MET A 120 9.90 8.40 54.71
CA MET A 120 10.55 7.21 54.14
C MET A 120 9.52 6.17 53.74
N ASP A 121 8.38 6.15 54.44
CA ASP A 121 7.25 5.28 54.13
C ASP A 121 6.46 5.77 52.89
N ASN A 122 6.40 7.09 52.61
CA ASN A 122 5.59 7.64 51.51
C ASN A 122 6.19 7.48 50.09
N ILE A 123 7.50 7.24 49.95
CA ILE A 123 8.14 7.16 48.62
C ILE A 123 7.86 5.83 47.95
N LEU A 124 7.80 4.74 48.73
CA LEU A 124 7.49 3.43 48.18
C LEU A 124 6.09 3.42 47.59
N ASP A 125 5.11 4.00 48.29
CA ASP A 125 3.74 4.13 47.80
C ASP A 125 3.68 5.00 46.54
N THR A 126 4.36 6.16 46.53
CA THR A 126 4.38 7.06 45.36
C THR A 126 5.02 6.42 44.13
N LEU A 127 6.15 5.71 44.32
CA LEU A 127 6.82 4.99 43.23
C LEU A 127 6.00 3.78 42.76
N SER A 128 5.29 3.12 43.67
CA SER A 128 4.38 2.02 43.36
C SER A 128 3.21 2.50 42.50
N ASP A 129 2.59 3.63 42.86
CA ASP A 129 1.51 4.24 42.07
C ASP A 129 1.97 4.64 40.66
N GLU A 130 3.14 5.27 40.54
CA GLU A 130 3.74 5.61 39.25
C GLU A 130 4.04 4.35 38.41
N TYR A 131 4.55 3.29 39.05
CA TYR A 131 4.78 2.01 38.40
C TYR A 131 3.47 1.41 37.87
N TYR A 132 2.42 1.32 38.69
CA TYR A 132 1.14 0.75 38.27
C TYR A 132 0.49 1.55 37.15
N ARG A 133 0.53 2.88 37.24
CA ARG A 133 0.01 3.77 36.20
C ARG A 133 0.72 3.55 34.87
N PHE A 134 2.05 3.57 34.87
CA PHE A 134 2.82 3.33 33.65
C PHE A 134 2.62 1.91 33.11
N ASN A 135 2.62 0.90 33.98
CA ASN A 135 2.48 -0.50 33.58
C ASN A 135 1.12 -0.75 32.92
N SER A 136 0.04 -0.18 33.48
CA SER A 136 -1.29 -0.22 32.88
C SER A 136 -1.30 0.39 31.48
N LEU A 137 -0.72 1.58 31.31
CA LEU A 137 -0.65 2.24 30.00
C LEU A 137 0.21 1.45 29.00
N ASN A 138 1.37 0.97 29.43
CA ASN A 138 2.26 0.18 28.60
C ASN A 138 1.56 -1.10 28.12
N ASN A 139 0.87 -1.82 29.00
CA ASN A 139 0.16 -3.04 28.62
C ASN A 139 -0.91 -2.78 27.55
N SER A 140 -1.73 -1.74 27.74
CA SER A 140 -2.73 -1.33 26.75
C SER A 140 -2.09 -0.96 25.40
N LEU A 141 -0.98 -0.21 25.41
CA LEU A 141 -0.27 0.15 24.18
C LEU A 141 0.44 -1.05 23.54
N GLN A 142 0.92 -2.03 24.32
CA GLN A 142 1.49 -3.26 23.77
C GLN A 142 0.47 -4.07 22.98
N GLU A 143 -0.78 -4.15 23.47
CA GLU A 143 -1.89 -4.80 22.79
C GLU A 143 -2.20 -4.12 21.45
N VAL A 144 -2.32 -2.79 21.46
CA VAL A 144 -2.52 -1.99 20.23
C VAL A 144 -1.37 -2.20 19.25
N LEU A 145 -0.12 -2.11 19.72
CA LEU A 145 1.05 -2.33 18.87
C LEU A 145 1.09 -3.73 18.26
N ASN A 146 0.63 -4.76 18.98
CA ASN A 146 0.54 -6.12 18.42
C ASN A 146 -0.48 -6.19 17.28
N ARG A 147 -1.67 -5.61 17.47
CA ARG A 147 -2.68 -5.52 16.39
C ARG A 147 -2.15 -4.75 15.18
N GLU A 148 -1.43 -3.67 15.41
CA GLU A 148 -0.80 -2.90 14.31
C GLU A 148 0.28 -3.72 13.57
N LEU A 149 0.97 -4.65 14.21
CA LEU A 149 1.91 -5.56 13.53
C LEU A 149 1.20 -6.57 12.62
N GLU A 150 -0.03 -6.92 12.95
CA GLU A 150 -0.89 -7.85 12.21
C GLU A 150 -1.78 -7.16 11.18
N ARG A 151 -1.71 -5.82 11.06
CA ARG A 151 -2.64 -5.03 10.23
C ARG A 151 -2.74 -5.46 8.77
N PHE A 152 -1.68 -6.03 8.20
CA PHE A 152 -1.64 -6.49 6.81
C PHE A 152 -1.99 -7.98 6.62
N ALA A 153 -2.21 -8.71 7.71
CA ALA A 153 -2.50 -10.14 7.69
C ALA A 153 -3.85 -10.52 7.06
N PRO A 154 -4.96 -9.77 7.24
CA PRO A 154 -6.24 -10.12 6.63
C PRO A 154 -6.14 -10.12 5.10
N MET A 155 -6.67 -11.14 4.43
CA MET A 155 -6.65 -11.24 2.96
C MET A 155 -7.48 -10.15 2.27
N ASP A 156 -8.54 -9.71 2.92
CA ASP A 156 -9.44 -8.63 2.53
C ASP A 156 -8.93 -7.24 2.93
N HIS A 157 -7.62 -7.09 3.16
CA HIS A 157 -7.03 -5.79 3.49
C HIS A 157 -7.44 -4.72 2.45
N PRO A 158 -7.99 -3.56 2.88
CA PRO A 158 -8.62 -2.59 1.98
C PRO A 158 -7.73 -2.17 0.81
N LEU A 159 -6.44 -1.92 1.08
CA LEU A 159 -5.48 -1.52 0.05
C LEU A 159 -5.16 -2.64 -0.96
N ARG A 160 -5.18 -3.90 -0.53
CA ARG A 160 -4.96 -5.05 -1.42
C ARG A 160 -6.16 -5.21 -2.35
N VAL A 161 -7.36 -5.18 -1.77
CA VAL A 161 -8.63 -5.29 -2.51
C VAL A 161 -8.74 -4.14 -3.51
N ALA A 162 -8.57 -2.89 -3.06
CA ALA A 162 -8.67 -1.72 -3.92
C ALA A 162 -7.66 -1.74 -5.09
N LEU A 163 -6.40 -2.14 -4.82
CA LEU A 163 -5.41 -2.27 -5.90
C LEU A 163 -5.79 -3.41 -6.86
N SER A 164 -6.16 -4.58 -6.34
CA SER A 164 -6.57 -5.71 -7.18
C SER A 164 -7.76 -5.36 -8.07
N ASP A 165 -8.78 -4.71 -7.53
CA ASP A 165 -9.99 -4.32 -8.26
C ASP A 165 -9.67 -3.28 -9.34
N CYS A 166 -8.84 -2.28 -9.02
CA CYS A 166 -8.38 -1.28 -9.99
C CYS A 166 -7.65 -1.94 -11.15
N LEU A 167 -6.68 -2.82 -10.85
CA LEU A 167 -5.87 -3.51 -11.86
C LEU A 167 -6.71 -4.44 -12.74
N ASN A 168 -7.59 -5.24 -12.15
CA ASN A 168 -8.48 -6.13 -12.89
C ASN A 168 -9.40 -5.34 -13.83
N THR A 169 -9.91 -4.19 -13.37
CA THR A 169 -10.75 -3.30 -14.17
C THR A 169 -9.95 -2.70 -15.33
N THR A 170 -8.75 -2.17 -15.06
CA THR A 170 -7.86 -1.61 -16.09
C THR A 170 -7.50 -2.65 -17.15
N VAL A 171 -7.15 -3.88 -16.76
CA VAL A 171 -6.88 -4.96 -17.71
C VAL A 171 -8.11 -5.26 -18.57
N THR A 172 -9.29 -5.34 -17.95
CA THR A 172 -10.55 -5.61 -18.66
C THR A 172 -10.86 -4.53 -19.68
N TYR A 173 -10.76 -3.25 -19.29
CA TYR A 173 -11.01 -2.14 -20.21
C TYR A 173 -9.96 -2.04 -21.31
N HIS A 174 -8.68 -2.26 -20.99
CA HIS A 174 -7.62 -2.31 -22.00
C HIS A 174 -7.86 -3.41 -23.02
N GLN A 175 -8.35 -4.58 -22.60
CA GLN A 175 -8.75 -5.64 -23.52
C GLN A 175 -9.89 -5.21 -24.43
N LEU A 176 -10.95 -4.61 -23.88
CA LEU A 176 -12.09 -4.11 -24.67
C LEU A 176 -11.67 -3.02 -25.67
N ASP A 177 -10.75 -2.14 -25.28
CA ASP A 177 -10.19 -1.12 -26.17
C ASP A 177 -9.40 -1.75 -27.32
N MET A 178 -8.62 -2.80 -27.05
CA MET A 178 -7.92 -3.54 -28.11
C MET A 178 -8.90 -4.28 -29.03
N GLU A 179 -9.97 -4.89 -28.48
CA GLU A 179 -11.04 -5.51 -29.27
C GLU A 179 -11.74 -4.48 -30.16
N TYR A 180 -11.99 -3.27 -29.64
CA TYR A 180 -12.52 -2.17 -30.42
C TYR A 180 -11.58 -1.77 -31.57
N VAL A 181 -10.27 -1.66 -31.32
CA VAL A 181 -9.28 -1.40 -32.38
C VAL A 181 -9.30 -2.51 -33.44
N LEU A 182 -9.37 -3.78 -33.03
CA LEU A 182 -9.41 -4.91 -33.96
C LEU A 182 -10.70 -4.95 -34.80
N SER A 183 -11.83 -4.41 -34.31
CA SER A 183 -13.05 -4.31 -35.10
C SER A 183 -12.90 -3.49 -36.40
N TYR A 184 -11.93 -2.56 -36.45
CA TYR A 184 -11.58 -1.82 -37.66
C TYR A 184 -10.79 -2.66 -38.66
N VAL A 185 -10.02 -3.63 -38.18
CA VAL A 185 -9.38 -4.65 -39.03
C VAL A 185 -10.45 -5.52 -39.67
N ASP A 186 -11.43 -5.98 -38.88
CA ASP A 186 -12.50 -6.87 -39.34
C ASP A 186 -13.42 -6.21 -40.36
N SER A 187 -13.71 -4.91 -40.18
CA SER A 187 -14.52 -4.12 -41.11
C SER A 187 -13.72 -3.53 -42.29
N ALA A 188 -12.43 -3.86 -42.41
CA ALA A 188 -11.50 -3.30 -43.39
C ALA A 188 -11.54 -1.76 -43.47
N CYS A 189 -11.75 -1.11 -42.33
CA CYS A 189 -11.95 0.33 -42.20
C CYS A 189 -13.08 0.91 -43.08
N MET A 190 -14.05 0.10 -43.54
CA MET A 190 -15.13 0.57 -44.43
C MET A 190 -16.12 1.54 -43.75
N ASN A 191 -16.10 1.62 -42.42
CA ASN A 191 -16.93 2.54 -41.63
C ASN A 191 -16.18 3.80 -41.15
N VAL A 192 -14.96 4.05 -41.67
CA VAL A 192 -14.20 5.27 -41.36
C VAL A 192 -14.57 6.34 -42.40
N ASN A 193 -15.65 7.08 -42.13
CA ASN A 193 -15.98 8.32 -42.87
C ASN A 193 -15.31 9.52 -42.20
#